data_AF-A0A428QUX7-F1
#
_entry.id   AF-A0A428QUX7-F1
#
_cell.length_a   1.000
_cell.length_b   1.000
_cell.length_c   1.000
_cell.angle_alpha   90.00
_cell.angle_beta   90.00
_cell.angle_gamma   90.00
#
_symmetry.space_group_name_H-M   'P 1'
#
loop_
_entity.id
_entity.type
_entity.pdbx_description
1 polymer ?
#
loop_
_entity_poly.entity_id
_entity_poly.type
_entity_poly.pdbx_seq_one_letter_code
_entity_poly.pdbx_strand_id
1 'polypeptide(L)'
;MAATRRSARISAQSTPKLEPTTQIAPKTNGRKRKAPPAKDKAEAPSTPPRKRAQGNPTTPAAALPPLTPTPSAAGLFAETGSSIMKPRSATVTRLANPKLTNAPLLSPETLRLVASRDIETVSPSKAPQIRTTTENLLQEACDYLIKVDGRMKPLIENHHCRVFSPEGLAEEIDPFESLSSGIISQQVSGAAAKSIKTKFIALFEEQPESRFPHPSQVAAKSIEELRTAGLSQRKAEYIKGLAEKFANGELSARMLHDASDEEVMEKLIAVRGLGKWSVEMFACFGLKRMDVFSLGDLGVQRGMAAFVGRDVAKLKSKGGKWKYMSEQDMIELSDKFAPYRSLFMWYMWRVEETDISTME
;
A
#
# COMPACT_ATOMS: atom_id res chain seq x y z
N MET A 1 -40.03 19.61 43.20
CA MET A 1 -39.12 19.31 44.34
C MET A 1 -37.71 19.19 43.76
N ALA A 2 -36.84 20.20 43.80
CA ALA A 2 -36.03 20.63 44.96
C ALA A 2 -35.28 19.42 45.60
N ALA A 3 -33.97 19.39 45.88
CA ALA A 3 -32.87 20.33 45.70
C ALA A 3 -31.55 19.60 46.08
N THR A 4 -30.45 19.94 45.40
CA THR A 4 -29.07 20.19 45.90
C THR A 4 -28.30 19.30 46.90
N ARG A 5 -27.01 19.07 46.51
CA ARG A 5 -25.71 19.27 47.26
C ARG A 5 -25.46 18.36 48.49
N ARG A 6 -24.24 17.97 48.89
CA ARG A 6 -22.93 18.67 48.94
C ARG A 6 -21.82 17.70 49.38
N SER A 7 -20.58 18.05 49.03
CA SER A 7 -19.27 17.49 49.45
C SER A 7 -19.00 17.49 50.97
N ALA A 8 -18.05 16.67 51.44
CA ALA A 8 -16.86 17.11 52.22
C ALA A 8 -15.92 15.96 52.64
N ARG A 9 -14.61 16.22 52.53
CA ARG A 9 -13.48 15.52 53.18
C ARG A 9 -13.43 15.84 54.68
N ILE A 10 -12.92 14.92 55.49
CA ILE A 10 -12.29 15.19 56.80
C ILE A 10 -11.02 14.34 56.94
N SER A 11 -9.92 15.00 57.31
CA SER A 11 -8.65 14.43 57.79
C SER A 11 -8.66 14.31 59.32
N ALA A 12 -7.86 13.41 59.91
CA ALA A 12 -6.66 13.71 60.72
C ALA A 12 -6.37 12.72 61.87
N GLN A 13 -5.07 12.69 62.23
CA GLN A 13 -4.39 12.27 63.49
C GLN A 13 -3.86 10.82 63.58
N SER A 14 -2.68 10.51 64.14
CA SER A 14 -1.37 11.17 64.29
C SER A 14 -0.37 10.18 64.95
N THR A 15 0.90 10.36 64.62
CA THR A 15 2.20 9.74 65.02
C THR A 15 2.51 9.68 66.55
N PRO A 16 3.58 8.99 67.07
CA PRO A 16 5.04 9.31 66.93
C PRO A 16 5.99 8.07 66.91
N LYS A 17 7.33 8.08 66.75
CA LYS A 17 8.43 8.96 66.29
C LYS A 17 9.75 8.21 66.61
N LEU A 18 10.82 8.34 65.81
CA LEU A 18 12.23 8.60 66.22
C LEU A 18 13.25 8.35 65.09
N GLU A 19 13.95 9.42 64.68
CA GLU A 19 15.30 9.42 64.08
C GLU A 19 16.33 9.74 65.19
N PRO A 20 17.67 9.73 64.91
CA PRO A 20 18.32 10.98 64.46
C PRO A 20 19.51 10.87 63.45
N THR A 21 19.57 11.84 62.52
CA THR A 21 20.69 12.70 62.00
C THR A 21 22.11 12.11 61.73
N THR A 22 22.87 12.56 60.71
CA THR A 22 23.47 13.92 60.60
C THR A 22 24.02 14.23 59.18
N GLN A 23 23.94 15.50 58.79
CA GLN A 23 24.44 16.14 57.55
C GLN A 23 25.94 16.52 57.63
N ILE A 24 26.55 16.96 56.51
CA ILE A 24 27.26 18.26 56.32
C ILE A 24 27.95 18.33 54.93
N ALA A 25 27.81 19.47 54.24
CA ALA A 25 28.71 20.02 53.19
C ALA A 25 29.18 21.42 53.68
N PRO A 26 30.27 22.09 53.20
CA PRO A 26 30.22 22.87 51.92
C PRO A 26 31.56 23.36 51.24
N LYS A 27 31.43 23.97 50.03
CA LYS A 27 32.09 25.20 49.45
C LYS A 27 33.53 25.29 48.82
N THR A 28 33.54 25.63 47.50
CA THR A 28 34.20 26.74 46.69
C THR A 28 35.72 27.07 46.57
N ASN A 29 36.14 27.28 45.30
CA ASN A 29 37.07 28.28 44.65
C ASN A 29 38.64 28.19 44.64
N GLY A 30 39.25 28.28 43.43
CA GLY A 30 40.38 29.21 43.13
C GLY A 30 41.71 28.76 42.44
N ARG A 31 41.91 29.18 41.16
CA ARG A 31 43.13 29.68 40.43
C ARG A 31 44.41 28.83 40.10
N LYS A 32 44.63 28.67 38.77
CA LYS A 32 45.83 28.86 37.86
C LYS A 32 47.29 28.62 38.33
N ARG A 33 48.07 27.83 37.55
CA ARG A 33 49.44 28.15 37.05
C ARG A 33 49.92 27.29 35.84
N LYS A 34 50.92 27.83 35.12
CA LYS A 34 51.46 27.69 33.73
C LYS A 34 52.00 26.31 33.24
N ALA A 35 51.98 26.14 31.89
CA ALA A 35 52.62 25.13 31.00
C ALA A 35 54.11 25.52 30.64
N PRO A 36 54.90 24.86 29.72
CA PRO A 36 54.61 23.84 28.65
C PRO A 36 55.76 22.77 28.41
N PRO A 37 56.02 22.16 27.22
CA PRO A 37 55.17 21.41 26.24
C PRO A 37 55.74 20.01 25.80
N ALA A 38 54.93 19.15 25.14
CA ALA A 38 55.22 18.54 23.82
C ALA A 38 54.18 17.44 23.40
N LYS A 39 53.61 17.60 22.19
CA LYS A 39 53.29 16.63 21.09
C LYS A 39 52.59 15.29 21.44
N ASP A 40 51.53 14.79 20.79
CA ASP A 40 50.90 15.00 19.47
C ASP A 40 49.37 14.73 19.57
N LYS A 41 48.56 15.44 18.76
CA LYS A 41 47.11 15.20 18.60
C LYS A 41 46.81 14.66 17.20
N ALA A 42 46.06 13.56 17.13
CA ALA A 42 45.36 13.13 15.92
C ALA A 42 43.94 13.70 15.93
N GLU A 43 43.57 14.40 14.86
CA GLU A 43 42.30 15.11 14.65
C GLU A 43 41.31 14.22 13.87
N ALA A 44 40.04 14.23 14.29
CA ALA A 44 38.93 13.64 13.55
C ALA A 44 38.42 14.64 12.49
N PRO A 45 38.08 14.21 11.26
CA PRO A 45 37.71 15.14 10.20
C PRO A 45 36.30 15.72 10.40
N SER A 46 36.27 17.04 10.56
CA SER A 46 35.10 17.92 10.55
C SER A 46 34.66 18.23 9.10
N THR A 47 33.36 18.15 8.82
CA THR A 47 32.78 18.46 7.51
C THR A 47 32.68 19.99 7.32
N PRO A 48 33.12 20.56 6.17
CA PRO A 48 33.18 22.01 5.99
C PRO A 48 31.79 22.64 5.75
N PRO A 49 31.55 23.89 6.23
CA PRO A 49 30.30 24.59 5.98
C PRO A 49 30.23 25.09 4.52
N ARG A 50 29.14 24.77 3.83
CA ARG A 50 28.88 25.24 2.45
C ARG A 50 28.76 26.78 2.42
N LYS A 51 29.59 27.42 1.58
CA LYS A 51 29.44 28.82 1.16
C LYS A 51 28.09 29.01 0.46
N ARG A 52 27.33 30.01 0.93
CA ARG A 52 26.06 30.47 0.36
C ARG A 52 26.35 31.28 -0.90
N ALA A 53 26.03 30.74 -2.07
CA ALA A 53 26.00 31.52 -3.31
C ALA A 53 24.72 32.38 -3.31
N GLN A 54 24.88 33.70 -3.47
CA GLN A 54 23.77 34.62 -3.71
C GLN A 54 23.27 34.43 -5.15
N GLY A 55 21.98 34.12 -5.30
CA GLY A 55 21.23 34.17 -6.55
C GLY A 55 19.91 34.89 -6.32
N ASN A 56 19.57 35.80 -7.23
CA ASN A 56 18.43 36.72 -7.18
C ASN A 56 17.04 36.03 -7.08
N PRO A 57 16.01 36.73 -6.58
CA PRO A 57 14.72 36.13 -6.27
C PRO A 57 13.87 35.96 -7.53
N THR A 58 13.44 34.73 -7.81
CA THR A 58 12.33 34.44 -8.72
C THR A 58 11.28 33.64 -7.96
N THR A 59 10.08 34.22 -7.92
CA THR A 59 8.74 33.65 -7.72
C THR A 59 8.59 32.44 -6.79
N PRO A 60 7.72 32.48 -5.74
CA PRO A 60 7.49 31.30 -4.91
C PRO A 60 6.89 30.18 -5.78
N ALA A 61 7.71 29.16 -6.04
CA ALA A 61 7.28 27.91 -6.64
C ALA A 61 6.11 27.38 -5.81
N ALA A 62 4.95 27.22 -6.44
CA ALA A 62 3.83 26.53 -5.84
C ALA A 62 4.35 25.17 -5.34
N ALA A 63 4.18 24.88 -4.05
CA ALA A 63 4.50 23.56 -3.52
C ALA A 63 3.85 22.52 -4.43
N LEU A 64 4.60 21.53 -4.88
CA LEU A 64 4.04 20.42 -5.66
C LEU A 64 3.24 19.50 -4.72
N PRO A 65 2.20 18.81 -5.23
CA PRO A 65 1.53 17.78 -4.45
C PRO A 65 2.54 16.71 -4.01
N PRO A 66 2.37 16.11 -2.81
CA PRO A 66 3.16 14.96 -2.43
C PRO A 66 2.93 13.88 -3.49
N LEU A 67 4.03 13.25 -3.91
CA LEU A 67 3.96 12.09 -4.80
C LEU A 67 3.13 11.02 -4.08
N THR A 68 1.88 10.86 -4.49
CA THR A 68 1.17 9.60 -4.26
C THR A 68 1.85 8.58 -5.14
N PRO A 69 2.04 7.33 -4.67
CA PRO A 69 2.59 6.29 -5.52
C PRO A 69 1.65 6.15 -6.73
N THR A 70 2.10 6.60 -7.89
CA THR A 70 1.40 6.58 -9.18
C THR A 70 1.07 5.13 -9.59
N PRO A 71 0.32 4.88 -10.67
CA PRO A 71 0.00 3.53 -11.15
C PRO A 71 1.22 2.58 -11.25
N SER A 72 2.42 3.12 -11.49
CA SER A 72 3.68 2.36 -11.47
C SER A 72 3.98 1.67 -10.14
N ALA A 73 3.59 2.27 -9.00
CA ALA A 73 3.73 1.66 -7.68
C ALA A 73 2.58 0.70 -7.35
N ALA A 74 1.38 0.94 -7.90
CA ALA A 74 0.27 0.00 -7.81
C ALA A 74 0.56 -1.29 -8.61
N GLY A 75 1.27 -1.16 -9.74
CA GLY A 75 1.81 -2.28 -10.51
C GLY A 75 2.72 -3.19 -9.70
N LEU A 76 3.37 -2.71 -8.62
CA LEU A 76 4.23 -3.53 -7.77
C LEU A 76 3.46 -4.52 -6.88
N PHE A 77 2.16 -4.33 -6.69
CA PHE A 77 1.27 -5.34 -6.09
C PHE A 77 0.82 -6.39 -7.13
N ALA A 78 0.89 -6.08 -8.42
CA ALA A 78 0.56 -7.01 -9.51
C ALA A 78 1.80 -7.72 -10.10
N GLU A 79 3.00 -7.16 -9.96
CA GLU A 79 4.24 -7.72 -10.51
C GLU A 79 4.80 -8.84 -9.63
N THR A 80 4.57 -10.11 -10.03
CA THR A 80 5.43 -11.23 -9.59
C THR A 80 6.81 -11.08 -10.22
N GLY A 81 7.87 -11.06 -9.42
CA GLY A 81 9.22 -10.84 -9.90
C GLY A 81 9.87 -12.14 -10.34
N SER A 82 9.85 -12.46 -11.63
CA SER A 82 10.92 -13.22 -12.30
C SER A 82 10.80 -13.10 -13.81
N SER A 83 11.84 -12.52 -14.43
CA SER A 83 12.07 -12.52 -15.88
C SER A 83 12.82 -13.80 -16.25
N ILE A 84 12.14 -14.94 -16.10
CA ILE A 84 12.47 -16.18 -16.80
C ILE A 84 11.15 -16.59 -17.43
N MET A 85 11.16 -16.81 -18.75
CA MET A 85 9.99 -17.05 -19.62
C MET A 85 8.91 -17.88 -18.92
N LYS A 86 7.96 -17.21 -18.23
CA LYS A 86 6.77 -17.89 -17.72
C LYS A 86 5.95 -18.29 -18.94
N PRO A 87 5.50 -19.55 -19.06
CA PRO A 87 4.45 -19.86 -20.01
C PRO A 87 3.29 -18.91 -19.70
N ARG A 88 2.73 -18.24 -20.72
CA ARG A 88 1.49 -17.48 -20.54
C ARG A 88 0.51 -18.40 -19.83
N SER A 89 0.12 -18.09 -18.59
CA SER A 89 -0.92 -18.85 -17.92
C SER A 89 -2.11 -18.91 -18.86
N ALA A 90 -2.53 -20.11 -19.24
CA ALA A 90 -3.61 -20.28 -20.18
C ALA A 90 -4.85 -19.58 -19.60
N THR A 91 -5.51 -18.75 -20.41
CA THR A 91 -6.76 -18.09 -20.02
C THR A 91 -7.83 -19.18 -19.88
N VAL A 92 -8.06 -19.61 -18.64
CA VAL A 92 -9.13 -20.55 -18.29
C VAL A 92 -10.37 -19.75 -17.90
N THR A 93 -11.49 -20.06 -18.53
CA THR A 93 -12.80 -19.46 -18.23
C THR A 93 -13.30 -19.90 -16.86
N ARG A 94 -13.36 -18.97 -15.92
CA ARG A 94 -13.85 -19.20 -14.55
C ARG A 94 -15.02 -18.28 -14.25
N LEU A 95 -15.84 -18.66 -13.28
CA LEU A 95 -16.83 -17.73 -12.73
C LEU A 95 -16.11 -16.53 -12.11
N ALA A 96 -16.60 -15.33 -12.45
CA ALA A 96 -16.10 -14.07 -11.90
C ALA A 96 -17.17 -13.42 -11.04
N ASN A 97 -16.73 -12.72 -9.99
CA ASN A 97 -17.60 -11.93 -9.12
C ASN A 97 -16.92 -10.59 -8.84
N PRO A 98 -17.56 -9.45 -9.18
CA PRO A 98 -16.97 -8.14 -8.96
C PRO A 98 -16.57 -7.84 -7.49
N LYS A 99 -17.25 -8.47 -6.53
CA LYS A 99 -17.04 -8.27 -5.07
C LYS A 99 -16.09 -9.27 -4.43
N LEU A 100 -15.61 -10.27 -5.17
CA LEU A 100 -14.68 -11.27 -4.66
C LEU A 100 -13.39 -11.26 -5.47
N THR A 101 -12.44 -12.06 -5.01
CA THR A 101 -11.16 -12.26 -5.68
C THR A 101 -11.38 -12.96 -7.02
N ASN A 102 -10.86 -12.36 -8.10
CA ASN A 102 -10.91 -12.93 -9.46
C ASN A 102 -9.55 -13.44 -9.93
N ALA A 103 -8.47 -13.14 -9.18
CA ALA A 103 -7.15 -13.72 -9.43
C ALA A 103 -7.06 -15.17 -8.90
N PRO A 104 -6.38 -16.07 -9.65
CA PRO A 104 -5.91 -17.31 -9.08
C PRO A 104 -4.76 -17.02 -8.11
N LEU A 105 -4.91 -17.49 -6.86
CA LEU A 105 -3.94 -17.25 -5.80
C LEU A 105 -3.10 -18.50 -5.53
N LEU A 106 -1.78 -18.34 -5.49
CA LEU A 106 -0.87 -19.38 -5.02
C LEU A 106 -0.84 -19.37 -3.49
N SER A 107 -1.04 -20.54 -2.87
CA SER A 107 -0.76 -20.72 -1.44
C SER A 107 0.74 -20.47 -1.19
N PRO A 108 1.14 -19.44 -0.44
CA PRO A 108 2.55 -19.07 -0.33
C PRO A 108 3.45 -20.19 0.24
N GLU A 109 2.88 -21.03 1.12
CA GLU A 109 3.60 -22.14 1.74
C GLU A 109 3.64 -23.39 0.85
N THR A 110 2.52 -23.73 0.18
CA THR A 110 2.36 -25.03 -0.50
C THR A 110 2.36 -24.98 -2.02
N LEU A 111 2.29 -23.77 -2.60
CA LEU A 111 2.18 -23.50 -4.03
C LEU A 111 0.95 -24.09 -4.70
N ARG A 112 -0.02 -24.52 -3.89
CA ARG A 112 -1.32 -24.94 -4.38
C ARG A 112 -2.11 -23.74 -4.87
N LEU A 113 -2.66 -23.86 -6.08
CA LEU A 113 -3.54 -22.87 -6.67
C LEU A 113 -4.90 -22.85 -5.95
N VAL A 114 -5.38 -21.66 -5.65
CA VAL A 114 -6.72 -21.37 -5.15
C VAL A 114 -7.40 -20.46 -6.17
N ALA A 115 -8.42 -20.96 -6.84
CA ALA A 115 -9.20 -20.20 -7.81
C ALA A 115 -10.67 -20.61 -7.76
N SER A 116 -11.54 -19.71 -8.24
CA SER A 116 -12.96 -20.01 -8.49
C SER A 116 -13.12 -21.22 -9.40
N ARG A 117 -14.22 -21.96 -9.22
CA ARG A 117 -14.51 -23.17 -9.99
C ARG A 117 -14.49 -22.88 -11.49
N ASP A 118 -13.82 -23.75 -12.23
CA ASP A 118 -13.88 -23.76 -13.68
C ASP A 118 -15.32 -24.03 -14.13
N ILE A 119 -15.73 -23.35 -15.19
CA ILE A 119 -16.98 -23.69 -15.86
C ILE A 119 -16.64 -24.86 -16.76
N GLU A 120 -16.77 -26.09 -16.26
CA GLU A 120 -16.74 -27.26 -17.14
C GLU A 120 -17.73 -27.03 -18.28
N THR A 121 -17.27 -27.25 -19.52
CA THR A 121 -18.02 -27.09 -20.76
C THR A 121 -19.44 -27.62 -20.57
N VAL A 122 -20.39 -26.70 -20.46
CA VAL A 122 -21.78 -27.03 -20.14
C VAL A 122 -22.28 -27.97 -21.24
N SER A 123 -22.80 -29.13 -20.82
CA SER A 123 -23.48 -30.08 -21.71
C SER A 123 -24.44 -29.30 -22.62
N PRO A 124 -24.42 -29.50 -23.95
CA PRO A 124 -25.10 -28.65 -24.95
C PRO A 124 -26.63 -28.57 -24.81
N SER A 125 -27.21 -29.29 -23.85
CA SER A 125 -28.65 -29.39 -23.60
C SER A 125 -29.19 -28.37 -22.59
N LYS A 126 -28.38 -27.50 -21.99
CA LYS A 126 -28.86 -26.40 -21.10
C LYS A 126 -28.58 -25.04 -21.74
N ALA A 127 -29.63 -24.22 -21.84
CA ALA A 127 -29.51 -22.83 -22.30
C ALA A 127 -28.42 -22.09 -21.50
N PRO A 128 -27.58 -21.27 -22.14
CA PRO A 128 -26.53 -20.52 -21.45
C PRO A 128 -27.21 -19.58 -20.46
N GLN A 129 -27.04 -19.85 -19.17
CA GLN A 129 -27.32 -18.83 -18.16
C GLN A 129 -26.27 -17.73 -18.37
N ILE A 130 -26.70 -16.49 -18.62
CA ILE A 130 -25.82 -15.34 -18.65
C ILE A 130 -25.06 -15.32 -17.32
N ARG A 131 -23.76 -15.57 -17.37
CA ARG A 131 -22.88 -15.62 -16.21
C ARG A 131 -21.68 -14.74 -16.51
N THR A 132 -21.36 -13.86 -15.57
CA THR A 132 -20.10 -13.11 -15.61
C THR A 132 -18.96 -14.09 -15.35
N THR A 133 -17.95 -14.05 -16.22
CA THR A 133 -16.78 -14.92 -16.27
C THR A 133 -15.52 -14.11 -16.44
N THR A 134 -14.35 -14.72 -16.22
CA THR A 134 -13.06 -14.08 -16.47
C THR A 134 -12.86 -13.63 -17.92
N GLU A 135 -13.62 -14.15 -18.89
CA GLU A 135 -13.53 -13.76 -20.31
C GLU A 135 -14.31 -12.49 -20.63
N ASN A 136 -15.50 -12.32 -20.05
CA ASN A 136 -16.41 -11.22 -20.38
C ASN A 136 -16.48 -10.12 -19.31
N LEU A 137 -15.88 -10.34 -18.12
CA LEU A 137 -15.96 -9.43 -16.98
C LEU A 137 -15.54 -7.99 -17.32
N LEU A 138 -14.41 -7.81 -18.02
CA LEU A 138 -13.95 -6.47 -18.40
C LEU A 138 -14.92 -5.79 -19.37
N GLN A 139 -15.41 -6.53 -20.36
CA GLN A 139 -16.33 -5.98 -21.35
C GLN A 139 -17.65 -5.55 -20.69
N GLU A 140 -18.23 -6.41 -19.84
CA GLU A 140 -19.44 -6.10 -19.08
C GLU A 140 -19.24 -4.85 -18.19
N ALA A 141 -18.07 -4.74 -17.56
CA ALA A 141 -17.75 -3.58 -16.72
C ALA A 141 -17.58 -2.30 -17.54
N CYS A 142 -16.91 -2.34 -18.69
CA CYS A 142 -16.77 -1.21 -19.60
C CYS A 142 -18.14 -0.74 -20.11
N ASP A 143 -18.99 -1.66 -20.57
CA ASP A 143 -20.34 -1.36 -21.06
C ASP A 143 -21.19 -0.72 -19.96
N TYR A 144 -21.06 -1.22 -18.73
CA TYR A 144 -21.73 -0.63 -17.56
C TYR A 144 -21.25 0.79 -17.27
N LEU A 145 -19.93 1.03 -17.26
CA LEU A 145 -19.35 2.37 -17.05
C LEU A 145 -19.86 3.38 -18.09
N ILE A 146 -19.89 3.00 -19.38
CA ILE A 146 -20.41 3.86 -20.46
C ILE A 146 -21.91 4.13 -20.28
N LYS A 147 -22.68 3.12 -19.87
CA LYS A 147 -24.11 3.25 -19.61
C LYS A 147 -24.40 4.20 -18.45
N VAL A 148 -23.58 4.16 -17.39
CA VAL A 148 -23.70 5.05 -16.22
C VAL A 148 -23.33 6.49 -16.57
N ASP A 149 -22.23 6.68 -17.31
CA ASP A 149 -21.76 8.00 -17.73
C ASP A 149 -21.04 7.91 -19.09
N GLY A 150 -21.63 8.51 -20.13
CA GLY A 150 -21.13 8.44 -21.50
C GLY A 150 -19.70 8.98 -21.67
N ARG A 151 -19.24 9.84 -20.75
CA ARG A 151 -17.87 10.39 -20.71
C ARG A 151 -16.81 9.32 -20.48
N MET A 152 -17.20 8.13 -20.02
CA MET A 152 -16.29 6.99 -19.88
C MET A 152 -15.85 6.42 -21.23
N LYS A 153 -16.63 6.59 -22.30
CA LYS A 153 -16.35 6.01 -23.62
C LYS A 153 -14.96 6.38 -24.18
N PRO A 154 -14.59 7.67 -24.31
CA PRO A 154 -13.26 8.04 -24.80
C PRO A 154 -12.13 7.54 -23.90
N LEU A 155 -12.34 7.42 -22.58
CA LEU A 155 -11.33 6.84 -21.67
C LEU A 155 -11.11 5.36 -21.96
N ILE A 156 -12.20 4.60 -22.16
CA ILE A 156 -12.17 3.17 -22.45
C ILE A 156 -11.53 2.87 -23.80
N GLU A 157 -11.88 3.66 -24.84
CA GLU A 157 -11.33 3.50 -26.19
C GLU A 157 -9.83 3.80 -26.26
N ASN A 158 -9.36 4.81 -25.52
CA ASN A 158 -7.94 5.19 -25.50
C ASN A 158 -7.09 4.32 -24.57
N HIS A 159 -7.69 3.67 -23.56
CA HIS A 159 -6.95 2.98 -22.52
C HIS A 159 -7.51 1.59 -22.20
N HIS A 160 -6.87 0.56 -22.76
CA HIS A 160 -7.21 -0.83 -22.46
C HIS A 160 -6.74 -1.25 -21.05
N CYS A 161 -7.67 -1.73 -20.22
CA CYS A 161 -7.36 -2.18 -18.86
C CYS A 161 -6.89 -3.64 -18.81
N ARG A 162 -5.58 -3.86 -19.05
CA ARG A 162 -4.97 -5.20 -18.96
C ARG A 162 -5.18 -5.88 -17.61
N VAL A 163 -5.26 -5.12 -16.51
CA VAL A 163 -5.37 -5.69 -15.15
C VAL A 163 -6.59 -6.60 -15.02
N PHE A 164 -7.72 -6.19 -15.59
CA PHE A 164 -8.98 -6.92 -15.55
C PHE A 164 -9.30 -7.64 -16.86
N SER A 165 -8.39 -7.62 -17.84
CA SER A 165 -8.55 -8.42 -19.07
C SER A 165 -8.46 -9.91 -18.76
N PRO A 166 -8.90 -10.80 -19.66
CA PRO A 166 -8.78 -12.24 -19.45
C PRO A 166 -7.34 -12.68 -19.12
N GLU A 167 -6.35 -12.05 -19.74
CA GLU A 167 -4.93 -12.30 -19.47
C GLU A 167 -4.53 -11.82 -18.07
N GLY A 168 -4.98 -10.63 -17.65
CA GLY A 168 -4.70 -10.10 -16.32
C GLY A 168 -5.38 -10.90 -15.21
N LEU A 169 -6.56 -11.45 -15.47
CA LEU A 169 -7.29 -12.33 -14.55
C LEU A 169 -6.75 -13.77 -14.55
N ALA A 170 -5.93 -14.15 -15.53
CA ALA A 170 -5.23 -15.43 -15.56
C ALA A 170 -3.89 -15.40 -14.80
N GLU A 171 -3.40 -14.22 -14.41
CA GLU A 171 -2.14 -14.06 -13.66
C GLU A 171 -2.23 -14.71 -12.28
N GLU A 172 -1.33 -15.67 -12.03
CA GLU A 172 -1.19 -16.29 -10.72
C GLU A 172 -0.47 -15.35 -9.75
N ILE A 173 -1.13 -15.06 -8.64
CA ILE A 173 -0.63 -14.13 -7.63
C ILE A 173 -0.26 -14.91 -6.38
N ASP A 174 0.99 -14.76 -5.93
CA ASP A 174 1.38 -15.14 -4.56
C ASP A 174 1.10 -13.94 -3.64
N PRO A 175 0.10 -14.03 -2.73
CA PRO A 175 -0.26 -12.91 -1.85
C PRO A 175 0.88 -12.46 -0.94
N PHE A 176 1.71 -13.39 -0.47
CA PHE A 176 2.82 -13.06 0.43
C PHE A 176 3.93 -12.33 -0.32
N GLU A 177 4.28 -12.80 -1.52
CA GLU A 177 5.24 -12.09 -2.38
C GLU A 177 4.73 -10.68 -2.72
N SER A 178 3.47 -10.55 -3.13
CA SER A 178 2.88 -9.28 -3.55
C SER A 178 2.88 -8.26 -2.40
N LEU A 179 2.37 -8.64 -1.22
CA LEU A 179 2.34 -7.76 -0.05
C LEU A 179 3.75 -7.41 0.44
N SER A 180 4.67 -8.37 0.47
CA SER A 180 6.07 -8.13 0.85
C SER A 180 6.76 -7.19 -0.14
N SER A 181 6.56 -7.39 -1.45
CA SER A 181 7.09 -6.51 -2.51
C SER A 181 6.53 -5.09 -2.39
N GLY A 182 5.26 -4.96 -2.02
CA GLY A 182 4.64 -3.69 -1.66
C GLY A 182 5.39 -2.99 -0.51
N ILE A 183 5.63 -3.70 0.60
CA ILE A 183 6.37 -3.15 1.76
C ILE A 183 7.80 -2.75 1.37
N ILE A 184 8.51 -3.59 0.59
CA ILE A 184 9.87 -3.31 0.10
C ILE A 184 9.90 -1.99 -0.68
N SER A 185 8.88 -1.74 -1.49
CA SER A 185 8.84 -0.61 -2.43
C SER A 185 8.43 0.72 -1.80
N GLN A 186 7.91 0.73 -0.57
CA GLN A 186 7.48 1.96 0.10
C GLN A 186 8.62 2.97 0.24
N GLN A 187 8.38 4.24 -0.13
CA GLN A 187 9.31 5.36 0.05
C GLN A 187 10.69 5.19 -0.61
N VAL A 188 10.80 4.36 -1.65
CA VAL A 188 12.03 4.17 -2.44
C VAL A 188 11.73 4.22 -3.93
N SER A 189 12.74 4.41 -4.77
CA SER A 189 12.57 4.30 -6.23
C SER A 189 12.32 2.86 -6.66
N GLY A 190 11.70 2.66 -7.83
CA GLY A 190 11.49 1.31 -8.39
C GLY A 190 12.80 0.53 -8.58
N ALA A 191 13.87 1.22 -9.00
CA ALA A 191 15.20 0.60 -9.14
C ALA A 191 15.77 0.15 -7.78
N ALA A 192 15.60 0.96 -6.73
CA ALA A 192 16.01 0.59 -5.38
C ALA A 192 15.17 -0.57 -4.83
N ALA A 193 13.84 -0.54 -5.02
CA ALA A 193 12.95 -1.62 -4.63
C ALA A 193 13.34 -2.95 -5.30
N LYS A 194 13.60 -2.93 -6.62
CA LYS A 194 14.07 -4.10 -7.37
C LYS A 194 15.40 -4.63 -6.81
N SER A 195 16.37 -3.75 -6.57
CA SER A 195 17.66 -4.15 -5.98
C SER A 195 17.51 -4.79 -4.61
N ILE A 196 16.68 -4.22 -3.73
CA ILE A 196 16.40 -4.78 -2.40
C ILE A 196 15.69 -6.12 -2.52
N LYS A 197 14.68 -6.26 -3.40
CA LYS A 197 13.97 -7.52 -3.63
C LYS A 197 14.92 -8.62 -4.10
N THR A 198 15.79 -8.34 -5.06
CA THR A 198 16.80 -9.30 -5.53
C THR A 198 17.71 -9.76 -4.40
N LYS A 199 18.27 -8.83 -3.61
CA LYS A 199 19.12 -9.18 -2.46
C LYS A 199 18.36 -9.93 -1.37
N PHE A 200 17.08 -9.62 -1.17
CA PHE A 200 16.23 -10.29 -0.20
C PHE A 200 16.01 -11.76 -0.58
N ILE A 201 15.68 -12.03 -1.85
CA ILE A 201 15.55 -13.40 -2.38
C ILE A 201 16.89 -14.15 -2.22
N ALA A 202 18.01 -13.47 -2.47
CA ALA A 202 19.34 -14.06 -2.35
C ALA A 202 19.70 -14.55 -0.93
N LEU A 203 19.01 -14.09 0.12
CA LEU A 203 19.22 -14.57 1.48
C LEU A 203 18.74 -16.02 1.72
N PHE A 204 17.99 -16.58 0.77
CA PHE A 204 17.32 -17.87 0.87
C PHE A 204 17.74 -18.84 -0.23
N GLU A 205 18.85 -18.54 -0.94
CA GLU A 205 19.39 -19.33 -2.04
C GLU A 205 19.95 -20.70 -1.57
N GLU A 206 19.04 -21.64 -1.30
CA GLU A 206 19.32 -23.09 -1.28
C GLU A 206 18.61 -23.83 -2.44
N GLN A 207 17.81 -23.13 -3.25
CA GLN A 207 17.02 -23.70 -4.35
C GLN A 207 17.49 -23.13 -5.71
N PRO A 208 17.77 -23.96 -6.74
CA PRO A 208 18.38 -23.53 -8.01
C PRO A 208 17.53 -22.60 -8.91
N GLU A 209 16.27 -22.36 -8.56
CA GLU A 209 15.31 -21.59 -9.36
C GLU A 209 14.82 -20.41 -8.51
N SER A 210 15.25 -19.18 -8.85
CA SER A 210 15.06 -17.94 -8.10
C SER A 210 13.57 -17.58 -7.89
N ARG A 211 12.97 -18.14 -6.84
CA ARG A 211 11.58 -17.89 -6.40
C ARG A 211 11.57 -17.05 -5.13
N PHE A 212 10.48 -16.31 -4.91
CA PHE A 212 10.27 -15.63 -3.61
C PHE A 212 10.22 -16.66 -2.46
N PRO A 213 10.86 -16.40 -1.31
CA PRO A 213 10.93 -17.35 -0.21
C PRO A 213 9.55 -17.63 0.40
N HIS A 214 9.38 -18.83 0.94
CA HIS A 214 8.18 -19.20 1.68
C HIS A 214 8.06 -18.38 2.98
N PRO A 215 6.82 -18.09 3.45
CA PRO A 215 6.62 -17.40 4.72
C PRO A 215 7.36 -18.05 5.89
N SER A 216 7.35 -19.39 6.00
CA SER A 216 8.07 -20.11 7.06
C SER A 216 9.57 -19.82 7.08
N GLN A 217 10.21 -19.75 5.90
CA GLN A 217 11.63 -19.43 5.75
C GLN A 217 11.93 -18.00 6.21
N VAL A 218 11.09 -17.03 5.80
CA VAL A 218 11.25 -15.62 6.19
C VAL A 218 11.01 -15.43 7.70
N ALA A 219 10.04 -16.13 8.27
CA ALA A 219 9.73 -16.08 9.70
C ALA A 219 10.87 -16.63 10.58
N ALA A 220 11.66 -17.57 10.06
CA ALA A 220 12.79 -18.18 10.75
C ALA A 220 14.05 -17.30 10.79
N LYS A 221 14.19 -16.31 9.88
CA LYS A 221 15.35 -15.40 9.87
C LYS A 221 15.27 -14.32 10.95
N SER A 222 16.44 -13.92 11.44
CA SER A 222 16.55 -12.78 12.34
C SER A 222 16.30 -11.46 11.59
N ILE A 223 15.89 -10.42 12.31
CA ILE A 223 15.70 -9.08 11.71
C ILE A 223 17.03 -8.54 11.16
N GLU A 224 18.13 -8.82 11.85
CA GLU A 224 19.48 -8.43 11.46
C GLU A 224 19.87 -9.07 10.11
N GLU A 225 19.57 -10.35 9.91
CA GLU A 225 19.81 -11.04 8.64
C GLU A 225 18.98 -10.41 7.52
N LEU A 226 17.66 -10.23 7.72
CA LEU A 226 16.78 -9.65 6.69
C LEU A 226 17.25 -8.25 6.27
N ARG A 227 17.80 -7.47 7.18
CA ARG A 227 18.33 -6.14 6.90
C ARG A 227 19.57 -6.13 6.01
N THR A 228 20.34 -7.22 5.95
CA THR A 228 21.51 -7.31 5.05
C THR A 228 21.13 -7.18 3.58
N ALA A 229 19.86 -7.44 3.22
CA ALA A 229 19.32 -7.20 1.88
C ALA A 229 19.08 -5.71 1.54
N GLY A 230 19.26 -4.79 2.49
CA GLY A 230 19.00 -3.36 2.32
C GLY A 230 17.63 -2.89 2.82
N LEU A 231 16.93 -3.72 3.60
CA LEU A 231 15.71 -3.33 4.30
C LEU A 231 16.01 -2.38 5.47
N SER A 232 15.10 -1.44 5.75
CA SER A 232 15.10 -0.73 7.03
C SER A 232 14.65 -1.64 8.17
N GLN A 233 14.94 -1.26 9.42
CA GLN A 233 14.46 -1.98 10.61
C GLN A 233 12.96 -2.29 10.51
N ARG A 234 12.16 -1.26 10.26
CA ARG A 234 10.70 -1.35 10.21
C ARG A 234 10.23 -2.27 9.10
N LYS A 235 10.81 -2.16 7.90
CA LYS A 235 10.42 -3.04 6.77
C LYS A 235 10.75 -4.50 7.06
N ALA A 236 11.89 -4.79 7.68
CA ALA A 236 12.25 -6.14 8.10
C ALA A 236 11.26 -6.68 9.16
N GLU A 237 10.91 -5.88 10.17
CA GLU A 237 9.90 -6.25 11.17
C GLU A 237 8.52 -6.51 10.54
N TYR A 238 8.10 -5.68 9.58
CA TYR A 238 6.81 -5.80 8.92
C TYR A 238 6.74 -7.05 8.05
N ILE A 239 7.77 -7.30 7.24
CA ILE A 239 7.84 -8.50 6.38
C ILE A 239 7.91 -9.77 7.23
N LYS A 240 8.71 -9.78 8.31
CA LYS A 240 8.77 -10.92 9.23
C LYS A 240 7.42 -11.18 9.91
N GLY A 241 6.76 -10.14 10.42
CA GLY A 241 5.44 -10.27 11.03
C GLY A 241 4.36 -10.71 10.04
N LEU A 242 4.41 -10.25 8.79
CA LEU A 242 3.56 -10.74 7.72
C LEU A 242 3.82 -12.23 7.44
N ALA A 243 5.09 -12.63 7.39
CA ALA A 243 5.49 -14.01 7.16
C ALA A 243 4.98 -14.94 8.28
N GLU A 244 5.09 -14.53 9.55
CA GLU A 244 4.56 -15.27 10.69
C GLU A 244 3.05 -15.50 10.59
N LYS A 245 2.28 -14.49 10.16
CA LYS A 245 0.82 -14.60 9.97
C LYS A 245 0.42 -15.54 8.84
N PHE A 246 1.22 -15.64 7.77
CA PHE A 246 0.98 -16.64 6.73
C PHE A 246 1.41 -18.04 7.20
N ALA A 247 2.56 -18.14 7.87
CA ALA A 247 3.11 -19.42 8.34
C ALA A 247 2.22 -20.09 9.40
N ASN A 248 1.57 -19.30 10.28
CA ASN A 248 0.66 -19.81 11.31
C ASN A 248 -0.80 -19.99 10.84
N GLY A 249 -1.11 -19.62 9.59
CA GLY A 249 -2.44 -19.75 9.00
C GLY A 249 -3.45 -18.64 9.34
N GLU A 250 -3.08 -17.60 10.07
CA GLU A 250 -3.93 -16.43 10.33
C GLU A 250 -4.32 -15.70 9.03
N LEU A 251 -3.36 -15.65 8.09
CA LEU A 251 -3.55 -15.25 6.70
C LEU A 251 -3.30 -16.45 5.78
N SER A 252 -4.13 -16.62 4.75
CA SER A 252 -3.95 -17.67 3.75
C SER A 252 -4.53 -17.24 2.40
N ALA A 253 -4.03 -17.84 1.31
CA ALA A 253 -4.59 -17.62 -0.03
C ALA A 253 -6.08 -17.94 -0.09
N ARG A 254 -6.53 -19.02 0.57
CA ARG A 254 -7.96 -19.37 0.62
C ARG A 254 -8.79 -18.33 1.35
N MET A 255 -8.32 -17.85 2.49
CA MET A 255 -9.01 -16.77 3.20
C MET A 255 -9.12 -15.51 2.32
N LEU A 256 -8.02 -15.06 1.69
CA LEU A 256 -8.03 -13.89 0.82
C LEU A 256 -8.90 -14.07 -0.45
N HIS A 257 -9.04 -15.30 -0.91
CA HIS A 257 -9.91 -15.64 -2.04
C HIS A 257 -11.40 -15.54 -1.66
N ASP A 258 -11.79 -16.15 -0.54
CA ASP A 258 -13.20 -16.37 -0.18
C ASP A 258 -13.82 -15.25 0.67
N ALA A 259 -13.01 -14.49 1.41
CA ALA A 259 -13.47 -13.47 2.35
C ALA A 259 -14.11 -12.24 1.68
N SER A 260 -14.97 -11.52 2.40
CA SER A 260 -15.54 -10.25 1.93
C SER A 260 -14.49 -9.14 1.81
N ASP A 261 -14.84 -8.01 1.19
CA ASP A 261 -13.94 -6.84 1.11
C ASP A 261 -13.61 -6.32 2.52
N GLU A 262 -14.61 -6.26 3.40
CA GLU A 262 -14.47 -5.80 4.77
C GLU A 262 -13.51 -6.69 5.57
N GLU A 263 -13.65 -8.02 5.45
CA GLU A 263 -12.80 -8.99 6.14
C GLU A 263 -11.34 -8.93 5.65
N VAL A 264 -11.13 -8.80 4.32
CA VAL A 264 -9.79 -8.62 3.75
C VAL A 264 -9.16 -7.33 4.26
N MET A 265 -9.93 -6.23 4.25
CA MET A 265 -9.46 -4.93 4.72
C MET A 265 -9.08 -4.98 6.20
N GLU A 266 -9.93 -5.55 7.06
CA GLU A 266 -9.67 -5.68 8.49
C GLU A 266 -8.39 -6.48 8.77
N LYS A 267 -8.28 -7.68 8.19
CA LYS A 267 -7.15 -8.58 8.45
C LYS A 267 -5.82 -8.03 7.92
N LEU A 268 -5.80 -7.41 6.74
CA LEU A 268 -4.57 -6.89 6.16
C LEU A 268 -4.14 -5.56 6.79
N ILE A 269 -5.06 -4.68 7.17
CA ILE A 269 -4.73 -3.42 7.89
C ILE A 269 -4.16 -3.71 9.28
N ALA A 270 -4.58 -4.80 9.92
CA ALA A 270 -4.03 -5.23 11.20
C ALA A 270 -2.53 -5.63 11.12
N VAL A 271 -2.00 -5.88 9.91
CA VAL A 271 -0.58 -6.13 9.71
C VAL A 271 0.20 -4.82 9.75
N ARG A 272 1.15 -4.72 10.69
CA ARG A 272 2.05 -3.56 10.76
C ARG A 272 2.79 -3.39 9.43
N GLY A 273 2.74 -2.17 8.88
CA GLY A 273 3.35 -1.84 7.59
C GLY A 273 2.37 -1.82 6.41
N LEU A 274 1.15 -2.33 6.58
CA LEU A 274 0.08 -2.23 5.60
C LEU A 274 -0.95 -1.19 6.06
N GLY A 275 -0.99 -0.05 5.37
CA GLY A 275 -2.03 0.95 5.57
C GLY A 275 -3.23 0.70 4.65
N LYS A 276 -4.37 1.35 4.96
CA LYS A 276 -5.61 1.28 4.18
C LYS A 276 -5.38 1.36 2.66
N TRP A 277 -4.67 2.40 2.21
CA TRP A 277 -4.35 2.58 0.78
C TRP A 277 -3.59 1.39 0.18
N SER A 278 -2.59 0.84 0.87
CA SER A 278 -1.84 -0.32 0.37
C SER A 278 -2.71 -1.57 0.25
N VAL A 279 -3.64 -1.76 1.20
CA VAL A 279 -4.58 -2.88 1.15
C VAL A 279 -5.60 -2.70 0.04
N GLU A 280 -6.10 -1.47 -0.20
CA GLU A 280 -6.98 -1.16 -1.33
C GLU A 280 -6.28 -1.43 -2.67
N MET A 281 -5.01 -1.05 -2.80
CA MET A 281 -4.22 -1.36 -4.00
C MET A 281 -4.02 -2.88 -4.16
N PHE A 282 -3.72 -3.60 -3.08
CA PHE A 282 -3.59 -5.05 -3.14
C PHE A 282 -4.93 -5.73 -3.50
N ALA A 283 -6.05 -5.28 -2.95
CA ALA A 283 -7.37 -5.83 -3.26
C ALA A 283 -7.75 -5.57 -4.73
N CYS A 284 -7.48 -4.38 -5.24
CA CYS A 284 -7.73 -4.02 -6.64
C CYS A 284 -6.81 -4.78 -7.62
N PHE A 285 -5.49 -4.80 -7.38
CA PHE A 285 -4.50 -5.25 -8.36
C PHE A 285 -3.95 -6.66 -8.12
N GLY A 286 -3.84 -7.08 -6.86
CA GLY A 286 -3.40 -8.42 -6.47
C GLY A 286 -4.57 -9.39 -6.43
N LEU A 287 -5.68 -9.04 -5.78
CA LEU A 287 -6.88 -9.90 -5.73
C LEU A 287 -7.80 -9.73 -6.93
N LYS A 288 -7.58 -8.69 -7.76
CA LYS A 288 -8.40 -8.37 -8.94
C LYS A 288 -9.88 -8.19 -8.59
N ARG A 289 -10.16 -7.59 -7.41
CA ARG A 289 -11.51 -7.22 -6.99
C ARG A 289 -11.95 -5.98 -7.74
N MET A 290 -13.17 -6.00 -8.29
CA MET A 290 -13.65 -4.92 -9.15
C MET A 290 -14.42 -3.82 -8.42
N ASP A 291 -14.76 -4.02 -7.14
CA ASP A 291 -15.57 -3.07 -6.39
C ASP A 291 -14.84 -2.35 -5.24
N VAL A 292 -13.53 -2.11 -5.41
CA VAL A 292 -12.69 -1.40 -4.44
C VAL A 292 -12.49 0.06 -4.86
N PHE A 293 -12.55 0.99 -3.90
CA PHE A 293 -12.36 2.41 -4.18
C PHE A 293 -11.55 3.13 -3.10
N SER A 294 -10.44 3.78 -3.50
CA SER A 294 -9.53 4.47 -2.59
C SER A 294 -9.81 5.98 -2.55
N LEU A 295 -10.59 6.41 -1.57
CA LEU A 295 -10.87 7.84 -1.31
C LEU A 295 -9.61 8.63 -0.96
N GLY A 296 -8.61 7.98 -0.36
CA GLY A 296 -7.37 8.61 0.08
C GLY A 296 -6.33 8.79 -1.02
N ASP A 297 -6.56 8.26 -2.23
CA ASP A 297 -5.60 8.36 -3.32
C ASP A 297 -5.68 9.73 -4.00
N LEU A 298 -4.62 10.52 -3.89
CA LEU A 298 -4.58 11.87 -4.48
C LEU A 298 -4.59 11.84 -6.01
N GLY A 299 -4.06 10.79 -6.65
CA GLY A 299 -4.14 10.61 -8.09
C GLY A 299 -5.58 10.39 -8.55
N VAL A 300 -6.32 9.53 -7.85
CA VAL A 300 -7.76 9.32 -8.08
C VAL A 300 -8.55 10.58 -7.80
N GLN A 301 -8.31 11.26 -6.68
CA GLN A 301 -8.97 12.54 -6.35
C GLN A 301 -8.78 13.58 -7.45
N ARG A 302 -7.56 13.69 -7.98
CA ARG A 302 -7.21 14.60 -9.06
C ARG A 302 -7.90 14.21 -10.36
N GLY A 303 -7.85 12.93 -10.71
CA GLY A 303 -8.55 12.36 -11.86
C GLY A 303 -10.06 12.60 -11.84
N MET A 304 -10.71 12.37 -10.70
CA MET A 304 -12.14 12.65 -10.52
C MET A 304 -12.46 14.14 -10.62
N ALA A 305 -11.62 15.00 -10.06
CA ALA A 305 -11.79 16.44 -10.18
C ALA A 305 -11.72 16.88 -11.65
N ALA A 306 -10.76 16.37 -12.42
CA ALA A 306 -10.67 16.60 -13.86
C ALA A 306 -11.88 16.01 -14.60
N PHE A 307 -12.32 14.79 -14.24
CA PHE A 307 -13.47 14.10 -14.84
C PHE A 307 -14.78 14.88 -14.72
N VAL A 308 -14.96 15.65 -13.63
CA VAL A 308 -16.13 16.53 -13.45
C VAL A 308 -15.91 17.96 -13.94
N GLY A 309 -14.85 18.20 -14.73
CA GLY A 309 -14.56 19.49 -15.36
C GLY A 309 -13.92 20.53 -14.43
N ARG A 310 -13.36 20.16 -13.28
CA ARG A 310 -12.63 21.10 -12.42
C ARG A 310 -11.23 21.35 -12.98
N ASP A 311 -10.81 22.62 -12.96
CA ASP A 311 -9.45 23.02 -13.27
C ASP A 311 -8.49 22.59 -12.14
N VAL A 312 -7.89 21.42 -12.31
CA VAL A 312 -6.95 20.83 -11.34
C VAL A 312 -5.69 21.67 -11.12
N ALA A 313 -5.30 22.51 -12.07
CA ALA A 313 -4.14 23.40 -11.92
C ALA A 313 -4.45 24.56 -10.96
N LYS A 314 -5.72 24.96 -10.86
CA LYS A 314 -6.20 25.96 -9.90
C LYS A 314 -6.50 25.38 -8.51
N LEU A 315 -6.69 24.07 -8.40
CA LEU A 315 -6.90 23.37 -7.14
C LEU A 315 -5.57 23.26 -6.35
N LYS A 316 -5.25 24.31 -5.60
CA LYS A 316 -4.06 24.36 -4.73
C LYS A 316 -4.35 23.77 -3.35
N SER A 317 -3.28 23.35 -2.66
CA SER A 317 -3.30 22.98 -1.25
C SER A 317 -4.03 24.03 -0.39
N LYS A 318 -5.08 23.59 0.33
CA LYS A 318 -5.75 24.41 1.35
C LYS A 318 -5.14 24.07 2.71
N GLY A 319 -4.41 25.01 3.30
CA GLY A 319 -3.83 24.83 4.64
C GLY A 319 -2.76 23.74 4.73
N GLY A 320 -2.00 23.49 3.66
CA GLY A 320 -0.91 22.50 3.65
C GLY A 320 -1.35 21.06 3.34
N LYS A 321 -2.65 20.79 3.20
CA LYS A 321 -3.19 19.49 2.79
C LYS A 321 -3.74 19.56 1.36
N TRP A 322 -3.32 18.62 0.52
CA TRP A 322 -3.85 18.46 -0.82
C TRP A 322 -5.19 17.73 -0.76
N LYS A 323 -6.19 18.32 -1.39
CA LYS A 323 -7.54 17.75 -1.52
C LYS A 323 -8.17 18.32 -2.78
N TYR A 324 -8.28 17.48 -3.81
CA TYR A 324 -8.84 17.90 -5.12
C TYR A 324 -10.36 17.77 -5.16
N MET A 325 -10.90 16.80 -4.42
CA MET A 325 -12.32 16.54 -4.32
C MET A 325 -12.70 16.22 -2.87
N SER A 326 -13.93 16.54 -2.47
CA SER A 326 -14.46 16.19 -1.15
C SER A 326 -14.69 14.67 -1.08
N GLU A 327 -14.52 14.05 0.09
CA GLU A 327 -14.79 12.60 0.22
C GLU A 327 -16.25 12.28 -0.08
N GLN A 328 -17.16 13.18 0.31
CA GLN A 328 -18.58 13.06 0.01
C GLN A 328 -18.84 13.10 -1.50
N ASP A 329 -18.26 14.06 -2.22
CA ASP A 329 -18.38 14.17 -3.68
C ASP A 329 -17.81 12.91 -4.37
N MET A 330 -16.70 12.37 -3.85
CA MET A 330 -16.09 11.15 -4.37
C MET A 330 -17.00 9.94 -4.17
N ILE A 331 -17.59 9.79 -2.99
CA ILE A 331 -18.54 8.70 -2.69
C ILE A 331 -19.74 8.80 -3.63
N GLU A 332 -20.40 9.97 -3.68
CA GLU A 332 -21.59 10.18 -4.52
C GLU A 332 -21.34 9.91 -6.02
N LEU A 333 -20.15 10.25 -6.53
CA LEU A 333 -19.80 9.95 -7.91
C LEU A 333 -19.44 8.48 -8.10
N SER A 334 -18.58 7.92 -7.24
CA SER A 334 -18.09 6.54 -7.38
C SER A 334 -19.18 5.49 -7.15
N ASP A 335 -20.16 5.74 -6.28
CA ASP A 335 -21.26 4.80 -5.98
C ASP A 335 -22.10 4.46 -7.21
N LYS A 336 -22.21 5.37 -8.18
CA LYS A 336 -22.88 5.13 -9.47
C LYS A 336 -22.21 4.03 -10.29
N PHE A 337 -20.90 3.84 -10.08
CA PHE A 337 -20.10 2.87 -10.81
C PHE A 337 -19.96 1.54 -10.07
N ALA A 338 -20.59 1.35 -8.91
CA ALA A 338 -20.69 0.02 -8.31
C ALA A 338 -21.45 -0.94 -9.25
N PRO A 339 -21.01 -2.21 -9.41
CA PRO A 339 -19.97 -2.89 -8.64
C PRO A 339 -18.57 -2.88 -9.31
N TYR A 340 -18.28 -1.90 -10.17
CA TYR A 340 -17.04 -1.80 -10.96
C TYR A 340 -16.19 -0.58 -10.58
N ARG A 341 -16.23 -0.18 -9.30
CA ARG A 341 -15.51 1.00 -8.79
C ARG A 341 -13.99 0.92 -8.97
N SER A 342 -13.39 -0.27 -8.93
CA SER A 342 -11.96 -0.46 -9.21
C SER A 342 -11.60 -0.09 -10.65
N LEU A 343 -12.46 -0.45 -11.61
CA LEU A 343 -12.24 -0.11 -13.02
C LEU A 343 -12.44 1.39 -13.24
N PHE A 344 -13.47 1.98 -12.64
CA PHE A 344 -13.67 3.43 -12.66
C PHE A 344 -12.46 4.16 -12.06
N MET A 345 -12.00 3.74 -10.88
CA MET A 345 -10.79 4.27 -10.23
C MET A 345 -9.56 4.16 -11.14
N TRP A 346 -9.40 3.03 -11.84
CA TRP A 346 -8.30 2.80 -12.76
C TRP A 346 -8.27 3.82 -13.91
N TYR A 347 -9.45 4.17 -14.44
CA TYR A 347 -9.58 5.22 -15.46
C TYR A 347 -9.31 6.62 -14.90
N MET A 348 -9.62 6.89 -13.63
CA MET A 348 -9.35 8.21 -13.04
C MET A 348 -7.86 8.56 -13.06
N TRP A 349 -6.95 7.60 -12.92
CA TRP A 349 -5.52 7.85 -13.10
C TRP A 349 -5.11 8.24 -14.53
N ARG A 350 -5.98 8.01 -15.52
CA ARG A 350 -5.72 8.21 -16.96
C ARG A 350 -6.51 9.36 -17.58
N VAL A 351 -7.42 9.96 -16.82
CA VAL A 351 -8.27 11.06 -17.32
C VAL A 351 -7.44 12.17 -17.96
N GLU A 352 -6.27 12.48 -17.42
CA GLU A 352 -5.41 13.53 -17.96
C GLU A 352 -4.49 13.10 -19.11
N GLU A 353 -4.37 11.79 -19.33
CA GLU A 353 -3.70 11.23 -20.51
C GLU A 353 -4.65 11.25 -21.73
N THR A 354 -5.95 11.46 -21.50
CA THR A 354 -6.98 11.61 -22.51
C THR A 354 -7.33 13.08 -22.70
N ASP A 355 -7.59 13.49 -23.93
CA ASP A 355 -8.06 14.85 -24.22
C ASP A 355 -9.47 15.04 -23.64
N ILE A 356 -9.55 15.82 -22.55
CA ILE A 356 -10.79 16.08 -21.82
C ILE A 356 -11.84 16.78 -22.71
N SER A 357 -11.43 17.51 -23.75
CA SER A 357 -12.36 18.15 -24.69
C SER A 357 -13.20 17.16 -25.50
N THR A 358 -12.77 15.89 -25.56
CA THR A 358 -13.52 14.80 -26.22
C THR A 358 -14.58 14.16 -25.32
N MET A 359 -14.66 14.60 -24.06
CA MET A 359 -15.58 14.07 -23.03
C MET A 359 -16.80 14.96 -22.80
N GLU A 360 -17.00 16.01 -23.59
CA GLU A 360 -18.14 16.95 -23.46
C GLU A 360 -19.44 16.43 -24.09
#